data_AF-A0A2N3D394-F1
#
_entry.id   AF-A0A2N3D394-F1
#
_cell.length_a   1.000
_cell.length_b   1.000
_cell.length_c   1.000
_cell.angle_alpha   90.00
_cell.angle_beta   90.00
_cell.angle_gamma   90.00
#
_symmetry.space_group_name_H-M   'P 1'
#
loop_
_entity.id
_entity.type
_entity.pdbx_description
1 polymer ?
#
loop_
_entity_poly.entity_id
_entity_poly.type
_entity_poly.pdbx_seq_one_letter_code
_entity_poly.pdbx_strand_id
1 'polypeptide(L)'
;TGPFMGAALGAALVLPWYVAVVIFLGLGLGLALPFLLLGFVPALRRMLPKPGVWMDTFRKILSVAMFLTAIALAWVLGGLKGVNGMAVGLVFALVLAVVLWVAGRRQMRGKSPFATVVAIGLTVVIGNFAIAEMKKPAASTETVSGALPFSEARLADLRAQGKPVFAYFTADWCVTCKVNEKTAIETNAVASAFAEGNVAVLVGDWTDGDPALGRFIERHNRAGVPLYLWYPKGASEPQVLPQVLTQGMLTALPGG
;
A
#
# COMPACT_ATOMS: atom_id res chain seq x y z
N THR A 1 -3.53 3.07 -6.32
CA THR A 1 -4.23 4.37 -6.15
C THR A 1 -3.67 5.34 -7.18
N GLY A 2 -4.49 6.20 -7.79
CA GLY A 2 -3.97 7.21 -8.72
C GLY A 2 -2.98 8.16 -8.01
N PRO A 3 -2.03 8.78 -8.71
CA PRO A 3 -0.96 9.60 -8.11
C PRO A 3 -1.48 10.76 -7.24
N PHE A 4 -2.72 11.20 -7.44
CA PHE A 4 -3.37 12.28 -6.68
C PHE A 4 -4.29 11.80 -5.54
N MET A 5 -4.67 10.52 -5.52
CA MET A 5 -5.54 9.99 -4.45
C MET A 5 -4.84 9.97 -3.10
N GLY A 6 -3.54 9.67 -3.06
CA GLY A 6 -2.78 9.61 -1.80
C GLY A 6 -2.74 10.97 -1.09
N ALA A 7 -2.47 12.05 -1.84
CA ALA A 7 -2.46 13.40 -1.31
C ALA A 7 -3.85 13.87 -0.87
N ALA A 8 -4.89 13.58 -1.67
CA ALA A 8 -6.27 13.95 -1.34
C ALA A 8 -6.78 13.24 -0.07
N LEU A 9 -6.49 11.94 0.09
CA LEU A 9 -6.86 11.18 1.28
C LEU A 9 -6.06 11.63 2.51
N GLY A 10 -4.76 11.90 2.35
CA GLY A 10 -3.92 12.45 3.43
C GLY A 10 -4.43 13.81 3.92
N ALA A 11 -4.82 14.70 3.01
CA ALA A 11 -5.40 15.99 3.36
C ALA A 11 -6.77 15.84 4.05
N ALA A 12 -7.62 14.94 3.57
CA ALA A 12 -8.94 14.70 4.15
C ALA A 12 -8.90 14.23 5.61
N LEU A 13 -7.82 13.58 6.06
CA LEU A 13 -7.65 13.12 7.45
C LEU A 13 -7.28 14.25 8.43
N VAL A 14 -6.69 15.34 7.93
CA VAL A 14 -6.20 16.45 8.76
C VAL A 14 -7.15 17.65 8.69
N LEU A 15 -7.96 17.73 7.64
CA LEU A 15 -8.91 18.83 7.40
C LEU A 15 -10.23 18.63 8.16
N PRO A 16 -10.96 19.72 8.44
CA PRO A 16 -12.30 19.66 9.02
C PRO A 16 -13.26 18.80 8.19
N TRP A 17 -14.21 18.13 8.85
CA TRP A 17 -15.12 17.14 8.24
C TRP A 17 -15.85 17.66 6.98
N TYR A 18 -16.22 18.94 6.94
CA TYR A 18 -16.91 19.53 5.79
C TYR A 18 -16.00 19.60 4.55
N VAL A 19 -14.70 19.88 4.73
CA VAL A 19 -13.73 19.89 3.63
C VAL A 19 -13.47 18.47 3.14
N ALA A 20 -13.38 17.49 4.06
CA ALA A 20 -13.27 16.09 3.71
C ALA A 20 -14.47 15.64 2.85
N VAL A 21 -15.71 16.01 3.23
CA VAL A 21 -16.91 15.72 2.44
C VAL A 21 -16.82 16.31 1.03
N VAL A 22 -16.36 17.56 0.88
CA VAL A 22 -16.17 18.19 -0.44
C VAL A 22 -15.13 17.45 -1.28
N ILE A 23 -13.99 17.04 -0.69
CA ILE A 23 -12.95 16.26 -1.38
C ILE A 23 -13.52 14.93 -1.87
N PHE A 24 -14.21 14.18 -1.00
CA PHE A 24 -14.81 12.89 -1.37
C PHE A 24 -15.92 13.05 -2.41
N LEU A 25 -16.74 14.09 -2.32
CA LEU A 25 -17.74 14.41 -3.34
C LEU A 25 -17.09 14.72 -4.68
N GLY A 26 -16.02 15.53 -4.69
CA GLY A 26 -15.27 15.85 -5.90
C GLY A 26 -14.63 14.61 -6.53
N LEU A 27 -14.07 13.72 -5.72
CA LEU A 27 -13.52 12.43 -6.16
C LEU A 27 -14.61 11.52 -6.76
N GLY A 28 -15.74 11.40 -6.07
CA GLY A 28 -16.90 10.63 -6.54
C GLY A 28 -17.47 11.19 -7.84
N LEU A 29 -17.64 12.52 -7.92
CA LEU A 29 -18.08 13.21 -9.12
C LEU A 29 -17.10 12.99 -10.28
N GLY A 30 -15.79 13.13 -10.05
CA GLY A 30 -14.78 12.91 -11.09
C GLY A 30 -14.83 11.49 -11.66
N LEU A 31 -15.04 10.49 -10.81
CA LEU A 31 -15.14 9.09 -11.21
C LEU A 31 -16.49 8.78 -11.91
N ALA A 32 -17.57 9.44 -11.50
CA ALA A 32 -18.90 9.32 -12.11
C ALA A 32 -19.04 10.14 -13.41
N LEU A 33 -18.28 11.23 -13.56
CA LEU A 33 -18.35 12.16 -14.69
C LEU A 33 -18.29 11.48 -16.06
N PRO A 34 -17.35 10.55 -16.37
CA PRO A 34 -17.33 9.89 -17.67
C PRO A 34 -18.59 9.06 -17.92
N PHE A 35 -19.15 8.40 -16.90
CA PHE A 35 -20.37 7.62 -17.03
C PHE A 35 -21.60 8.52 -17.20
N LEU A 36 -21.67 9.64 -16.46
CA LEU A 36 -22.71 10.64 -16.60
C LEU A 36 -22.66 11.30 -17.98
N LEU A 37 -21.47 11.67 -18.48
CA LEU A 37 -21.29 12.20 -19.82
C LEU A 37 -21.76 11.22 -20.90
N LEU A 38 -21.41 9.94 -20.79
CA LEU A 38 -21.90 8.91 -21.72
C LEU A 38 -23.42 8.68 -21.62
N GLY A 39 -24.02 8.84 -20.43
CA GLY A 39 -25.45 8.68 -20.21
C GLY A 39 -26.31 9.84 -20.71
N PHE A 40 -25.86 11.09 -20.47
CA PHE A 40 -26.62 12.31 -20.78
C PHE A 40 -26.27 12.93 -22.13
N VAL A 41 -25.09 12.67 -22.71
CA VAL A 41 -24.68 13.24 -24.01
C VAL A 41 -24.92 12.22 -25.14
N PRO A 42 -25.99 12.38 -25.94
CA PRO A 42 -26.34 11.41 -26.98
C PRO A 42 -25.29 11.29 -28.09
N ALA A 43 -24.49 12.32 -28.34
CA ALA A 43 -23.39 12.28 -29.31
C ALA A 43 -22.28 11.30 -28.88
N LEU A 44 -21.92 11.31 -27.60
CA LEU A 44 -20.91 10.42 -27.01
C LEU A 44 -21.41 8.98 -26.95
N ARG A 45 -22.70 8.78 -26.66
CA ARG A 45 -23.36 7.47 -26.70
C ARG A 45 -23.37 6.85 -28.11
N ARG A 46 -23.49 7.67 -29.16
CA ARG A 46 -23.46 7.21 -30.56
C ARG A 46 -22.06 6.84 -31.06
N MET A 47 -20.99 7.35 -30.41
CA MET A 47 -19.61 6.95 -30.68
C MET A 47 -19.26 5.55 -30.13
N LEU A 48 -20.04 5.03 -29.18
CA LEU A 48 -19.78 3.70 -28.62
C LEU A 48 -20.12 2.61 -29.66
N PRO A 49 -19.24 1.63 -29.87
CA PRO A 49 -19.51 0.50 -30.75
C PRO A 49 -20.71 -0.29 -30.24
N LYS A 50 -21.54 -0.80 -31.15
CA LYS A 50 -22.70 -1.64 -30.79
C LYS A 50 -22.22 -2.87 -30.00
N PRO A 51 -22.94 -3.29 -28.94
CA PRO A 51 -22.59 -4.48 -28.17
C PRO A 51 -22.56 -5.70 -29.10
N GLY A 52 -21.41 -6.36 -29.14
CA GLY A 52 -21.11 -7.48 -30.05
C GLY A 52 -19.83 -8.19 -29.63
N VAL A 53 -19.19 -8.91 -30.55
CA VAL A 53 -18.01 -9.77 -30.24
C VAL A 53 -16.86 -8.99 -29.62
N TRP A 54 -16.63 -7.73 -30.04
CA TRP A 54 -15.61 -6.86 -29.44
C TRP A 54 -15.79 -6.66 -27.93
N MET A 55 -17.03 -6.56 -27.45
CA MET A 55 -17.32 -6.38 -26.02
C MET A 55 -16.93 -7.63 -25.21
N ASP A 56 -17.09 -8.83 -25.77
CA ASP A 56 -16.66 -10.06 -25.11
C ASP A 56 -15.13 -10.17 -25.05
N THR A 57 -14.44 -9.80 -26.13
CA THR A 57 -12.97 -9.70 -26.13
C THR A 57 -12.47 -8.66 -25.13
N PHE A 58 -13.08 -7.47 -25.10
CA PHE A 58 -12.72 -6.42 -24.15
C PHE A 58 -12.94 -6.85 -22.70
N ARG A 59 -14.06 -7.53 -22.41
CA ARG A 59 -14.32 -8.12 -21.10
C ARG A 59 -13.25 -9.13 -20.69
N LYS A 60 -12.80 -9.98 -21.62
CA LYS A 60 -11.70 -10.93 -21.37
C LYS A 60 -10.39 -10.20 -21.06
N ILE A 61 -10.03 -9.17 -21.82
CA ILE A 61 -8.84 -8.34 -21.55
C ILE A 61 -8.92 -7.71 -20.14
N LEU A 62 -10.06 -7.11 -19.78
CA LEU A 62 -10.24 -6.53 -18.45
C LEU A 62 -10.19 -7.57 -17.33
N SER A 63 -10.65 -8.80 -17.58
CA SER A 63 -10.54 -9.87 -16.60
C SER A 63 -9.08 -10.22 -16.29
N VAL A 64 -8.18 -10.19 -17.29
CA VAL A 64 -6.74 -10.40 -17.07
C VAL A 64 -6.17 -9.33 -16.14
N ALA A 65 -6.50 -8.06 -16.33
CA ALA A 65 -6.07 -6.97 -15.43
C ALA A 65 -6.56 -7.17 -13.98
N MET A 66 -7.78 -7.68 -13.80
CA MET A 66 -8.31 -8.02 -12.47
C MET A 66 -7.59 -9.23 -11.86
N PHE A 67 -7.24 -10.25 -12.65
CA PHE A 67 -6.43 -11.38 -12.17
C PHE A 67 -5.01 -10.95 -11.78
N LEU A 68 -4.38 -10.04 -12.53
CA LEU A 68 -3.09 -9.46 -12.16
C LEU A 68 -3.18 -8.74 -10.81
N THR A 69 -4.28 -8.01 -10.58
CA THR A 69 -4.52 -7.35 -9.29
C THR A 69 -4.70 -8.38 -8.17
N ALA A 70 -5.42 -9.48 -8.41
CA ALA A 70 -5.57 -10.55 -7.43
C ALA A 70 -4.23 -11.22 -7.07
N ILE A 71 -3.36 -11.45 -8.07
CA ILE A 71 -2.00 -11.97 -7.85
C ILE A 71 -1.17 -11.00 -7.02
N ALA A 72 -1.23 -9.70 -7.33
CA ALA A 72 -0.53 -8.67 -6.57
C ALA A 72 -1.01 -8.63 -5.11
N LEU A 73 -2.32 -8.72 -4.87
CA LEU A 73 -2.88 -8.78 -3.51
C LEU A 73 -2.49 -10.07 -2.77
N ALA A 74 -2.42 -11.21 -3.44
CA ALA A 74 -1.95 -12.46 -2.85
C ALA A 74 -0.47 -12.37 -2.44
N TRP A 75 0.38 -11.75 -3.27
CA TRP A 75 1.77 -11.48 -2.93
C TRP A 75 1.87 -10.56 -1.71
N VAL A 76 1.12 -9.46 -1.68
CA VAL A 76 1.06 -8.56 -0.52
C VAL A 76 0.63 -9.31 0.74
N LEU A 77 -0.39 -10.17 0.66
CA LEU A 77 -0.81 -11.00 1.78
C LEU A 77 0.31 -11.97 2.24
N GLY A 78 1.10 -12.48 1.31
CA GLY A 78 2.30 -13.26 1.60
C GLY A 78 3.37 -12.49 2.37
N GLY A 79 3.59 -11.21 2.06
CA GLY A 79 4.47 -10.34 2.86
C GLY A 79 3.91 -10.06 4.27
N LEU A 80 2.60 -9.86 4.37
CA LEU A 80 1.91 -9.56 5.64
C LEU A 80 1.85 -10.75 6.61
N LYS A 81 1.60 -11.95 6.10
CA LYS A 81 1.24 -13.14 6.91
C LYS A 81 2.06 -14.39 6.55
N GLY A 82 3.08 -14.26 5.71
CA GLY A 82 3.90 -15.38 5.22
C GLY A 82 3.20 -16.24 4.17
N VAL A 83 3.92 -17.26 3.70
CA VAL A 83 3.45 -18.21 2.67
C VAL A 83 2.16 -18.92 3.10
N ASN A 84 2.03 -19.25 4.40
CA ASN A 84 0.81 -19.86 4.94
C ASN A 84 -0.39 -18.91 4.86
N GLY A 85 -0.20 -17.63 5.16
CA GLY A 85 -1.22 -16.60 5.02
C GLY A 85 -1.70 -16.43 3.57
N MET A 86 -0.75 -16.41 2.63
CA MET A 86 -1.04 -16.38 1.20
C MET A 86 -1.85 -17.61 0.76
N ALA A 87 -1.46 -18.82 1.19
CA ALA A 87 -2.14 -20.06 0.83
C ALA A 87 -3.59 -20.06 1.33
N VAL A 88 -3.83 -19.70 2.59
CA VAL A 88 -5.19 -19.60 3.15
C VAL A 88 -6.02 -18.53 2.42
N GLY A 89 -5.43 -17.37 2.12
CA GLY A 89 -6.12 -16.32 1.36
C GLY A 89 -6.52 -16.77 -0.05
N LEU A 90 -5.67 -17.51 -0.75
CA LEU A 90 -5.98 -18.09 -2.06
C LEU A 90 -7.08 -19.16 -1.98
N VAL A 91 -7.04 -20.03 -0.97
CA VAL A 91 -8.10 -21.01 -0.72
C VAL A 91 -9.43 -20.31 -0.44
N PHE A 92 -9.42 -19.27 0.39
CA PHE A 92 -10.61 -18.46 0.66
C PHE A 92 -11.18 -17.82 -0.61
N ALA A 93 -10.33 -17.21 -1.44
CA ALA A 93 -10.75 -16.61 -2.72
C ALA A 93 -11.36 -17.65 -3.67
N LEU A 94 -10.78 -18.85 -3.73
CA LEU A 94 -11.29 -19.97 -4.53
C LEU A 94 -12.67 -20.42 -4.01
N VAL A 95 -12.83 -20.62 -2.70
CA VAL A 95 -14.11 -21.01 -2.10
C VAL A 95 -15.17 -19.95 -2.38
N LEU A 96 -14.84 -18.68 -2.22
CA LEU A 96 -15.76 -17.57 -2.51
C LEU A 96 -16.16 -17.55 -3.99
N ALA A 97 -15.21 -17.76 -4.91
CA ALA A 97 -15.50 -17.84 -6.34
C ALA A 97 -16.46 -19.00 -6.68
N VAL A 98 -16.27 -20.16 -6.06
CA VAL A 98 -17.17 -21.32 -6.22
C VAL A 98 -18.57 -21.01 -5.67
N VAL A 99 -18.66 -20.39 -4.48
CA VAL A 99 -19.94 -19.98 -3.89
C VAL A 99 -20.67 -18.99 -4.80
N LEU A 100 -19.97 -17.98 -5.33
CA LEU A 100 -20.54 -17.00 -6.27
C LEU A 100 -20.93 -17.61 -7.61
N TRP A 101 -20.20 -18.61 -8.08
CA TRP A 101 -20.57 -19.33 -9.31
C TRP A 101 -21.86 -20.14 -9.11
N VAL A 102 -21.96 -20.87 -8.01
CA VAL A 102 -23.18 -21.61 -7.65
C VAL A 102 -24.35 -20.66 -7.41
N ALA A 103 -24.11 -19.52 -6.76
CA ALA A 103 -25.05 -18.42 -6.57
C ALA A 103 -25.66 -17.97 -7.90
N GLY A 104 -24.81 -17.60 -8.86
CA GLY A 104 -25.23 -17.15 -10.19
C GLY A 104 -26.05 -18.22 -10.93
N ARG A 105 -25.64 -19.49 -10.88
CA ARG A 105 -26.43 -20.58 -11.49
C ARG A 105 -27.78 -20.79 -10.82
N ARG A 106 -27.89 -20.64 -9.50
CA ARG A 106 -29.16 -20.77 -8.76
C ARG A 106 -30.11 -19.62 -9.05
N GLN A 107 -29.58 -18.40 -9.18
CA GLN A 107 -30.34 -17.21 -9.56
C GLN A 107 -30.92 -17.33 -10.97
N MET A 108 -30.14 -17.79 -11.95
CA MET A 108 -30.64 -18.05 -13.31
C MET A 108 -31.73 -19.13 -13.36
N ARG A 109 -31.78 -20.02 -12.36
CA ARG A 109 -32.80 -21.06 -12.20
C ARG A 109 -34.00 -20.61 -11.35
N GLY A 110 -34.10 -19.33 -11.01
CA GLY A 110 -35.23 -18.75 -10.27
C GLY A 110 -35.34 -19.20 -8.81
N LYS A 111 -34.29 -19.75 -8.20
CA LYS A 111 -34.30 -20.19 -6.80
C LYS A 111 -34.12 -19.00 -5.85
N SER A 112 -34.71 -19.08 -4.65
CA SER A 112 -34.61 -18.05 -3.61
C SER A 112 -33.14 -17.67 -3.31
N PRO A 113 -32.82 -16.36 -3.22
CA PRO A 113 -31.46 -15.88 -2.95
C PRO A 113 -31.02 -16.08 -1.50
N PHE A 114 -31.94 -16.41 -0.59
CA PHE A 114 -31.66 -16.46 0.85
C PHE A 114 -30.50 -17.40 1.21
N ALA A 115 -30.56 -18.66 0.73
CA ALA A 115 -29.50 -19.65 0.99
C ALA A 115 -28.14 -19.23 0.42
N THR A 116 -28.15 -18.47 -0.66
CA THR A 116 -26.94 -17.95 -1.31
C THR A 116 -26.33 -16.81 -0.52
N VAL A 117 -27.14 -15.86 -0.03
CA VAL A 117 -26.67 -14.76 0.82
C VAL A 117 -26.06 -15.29 2.11
N VAL A 118 -26.72 -16.27 2.74
CA VAL A 118 -26.20 -16.94 3.95
C VAL A 118 -24.87 -17.64 3.67
N ALA A 119 -24.74 -18.37 2.56
CA ALA A 119 -23.50 -19.03 2.20
C ALA A 119 -22.34 -18.04 1.99
N ILE A 120 -22.58 -16.93 1.27
CA ILE A 120 -21.59 -15.87 1.08
C ILE A 120 -21.16 -15.26 2.43
N GLY A 121 -22.14 -14.92 3.27
CA GLY A 121 -21.88 -14.36 4.60
C GLY A 121 -21.03 -15.29 5.46
N LEU A 122 -21.38 -16.58 5.49
CA LEU A 122 -20.63 -17.58 6.27
C LEU A 122 -19.20 -17.75 5.76
N THR A 123 -19.00 -17.81 4.44
CA THR A 123 -17.66 -17.88 3.83
C THR A 123 -16.83 -16.67 4.24
N VAL A 124 -17.36 -15.45 4.11
CA VAL A 124 -16.65 -14.21 4.49
C VAL A 124 -16.27 -14.20 5.96
N VAL A 125 -17.18 -14.58 6.86
CA VAL A 125 -16.90 -14.64 8.30
C VAL A 125 -15.78 -15.64 8.60
N ILE A 126 -15.88 -16.88 8.08
CA ILE A 126 -14.86 -17.93 8.31
C ILE A 126 -13.50 -17.49 7.76
N GLY A 127 -13.47 -16.93 6.55
CA GLY A 127 -12.25 -16.44 5.94
C GLY A 127 -11.58 -15.33 6.76
N ASN A 128 -12.37 -14.41 7.32
CA ASN A 128 -11.85 -13.33 8.14
C ASN A 128 -11.20 -13.86 9.45
N PHE A 129 -11.86 -14.77 10.15
CA PHE A 129 -11.31 -15.39 11.36
C PHE A 129 -10.01 -16.15 11.05
N ALA A 130 -10.01 -17.00 10.01
CA ALA A 130 -8.85 -17.78 9.61
C ALA A 130 -7.61 -16.91 9.29
N ILE A 131 -7.82 -15.72 8.70
CA ILE A 131 -6.73 -14.79 8.38
C ILE A 131 -6.29 -13.98 9.62
N ALA A 132 -7.23 -13.60 10.49
CA ALA A 132 -6.96 -12.81 11.68
C ALA A 132 -6.07 -13.56 12.70
N GLU A 133 -6.28 -14.86 12.87
CA GLU A 133 -5.54 -15.70 13.84
C GLU A 133 -4.12 -16.06 13.39
N MET A 134 -3.76 -15.82 12.12
CA MET A 134 -2.41 -16.07 11.64
C MET A 134 -1.44 -14.99 12.13
N LYS A 135 -0.44 -15.41 12.90
CA LYS A 135 0.70 -14.57 13.31
C LYS A 135 1.67 -14.38 12.14
N LYS A 136 2.21 -13.17 12.01
CA LYS A 136 3.30 -12.85 11.06
C LYS A 136 4.50 -13.77 11.40
N PRO A 137 5.11 -14.45 10.41
CA PRO A 137 6.41 -15.06 10.62
C PRO A 137 7.41 -13.97 11.03
N ALA A 138 8.29 -14.22 12.00
CA ALA A 138 9.36 -13.29 12.33
C ALA A 138 10.17 -13.02 11.05
N ALA A 139 10.11 -11.80 10.53
CA ALA A 139 10.76 -11.44 9.29
C ALA A 139 12.29 -11.45 9.50
N SER A 140 12.97 -12.31 8.75
CA SER A 140 14.42 -12.20 8.51
C SER A 140 14.63 -11.09 7.48
N THR A 141 14.85 -9.88 7.96
CA THR A 141 15.04 -8.69 7.10
C THR A 141 16.45 -8.69 6.54
N GLU A 142 16.64 -9.21 5.32
CA GLU A 142 17.80 -8.85 4.50
C GLU A 142 17.53 -7.49 3.83
N THR A 143 17.67 -6.42 4.61
CA THR A 143 17.78 -5.04 4.10
C THR A 143 19.24 -4.66 4.02
N VAL A 144 19.60 -3.83 3.01
CA VAL A 144 20.89 -3.12 2.78
C VAL A 144 22.00 -3.51 3.76
N SER A 145 23.12 -4.06 3.28
CA SER A 145 24.33 -4.35 4.08
C SER A 145 24.58 -3.34 5.21
N GLY A 146 24.18 -3.68 6.44
CA GLY A 146 24.36 -2.85 7.64
C GLY A 146 23.15 -2.05 8.13
N ALA A 147 21.98 -2.10 7.47
CA ALA A 147 20.76 -1.46 7.94
C ALA A 147 20.19 -2.21 9.15
N LEU A 148 19.89 -1.46 10.21
CA LEU A 148 19.39 -2.01 11.48
C LEU A 148 17.88 -1.79 11.59
N PRO A 149 17.14 -2.71 12.25
CA PRO A 149 15.73 -2.48 12.49
C PRO A 149 15.55 -1.26 13.40
N PHE A 150 14.55 -0.45 13.08
CA PHE A 150 14.25 0.77 13.82
C PHE A 150 13.68 0.44 15.19
N SER A 151 14.16 1.17 16.21
CA SER A 151 13.49 1.34 17.48
C SER A 151 13.80 2.72 18.02
N GLU A 152 12.89 3.31 18.81
CA GLU A 152 13.12 4.63 19.40
C GLU A 152 14.35 4.63 20.31
N ALA A 153 14.59 3.53 21.04
CA ALA A 153 15.79 3.35 21.86
C ALA A 153 17.07 3.38 21.03
N ARG A 154 17.13 2.61 19.92
CA ARG A 154 18.31 2.58 19.06
C ARG A 154 18.57 3.91 18.37
N LEU A 155 17.51 4.60 17.95
CA LEU A 155 17.61 5.96 17.42
C LEU A 155 18.23 6.89 18.47
N ALA A 156 17.74 6.85 19.72
CA ALA A 156 18.27 7.67 20.80
C ALA A 156 19.75 7.35 21.10
N ASP A 157 20.12 6.07 21.15
CA ASP A 157 21.49 5.64 21.41
C ASP A 157 22.47 6.11 20.32
N LEU A 158 22.11 5.96 19.04
CA LEU A 158 22.94 6.40 17.92
C LEU A 158 23.10 7.93 17.89
N ARG A 159 22.04 8.65 18.23
CA ARG A 159 22.08 10.11 18.34
C ARG A 159 22.92 10.58 19.53
N ALA A 160 22.84 9.89 20.67
CA ALA A 160 23.68 10.16 21.84
C ALA A 160 25.17 9.91 21.57
N GLN A 161 25.49 8.95 20.69
CA GLN A 161 26.85 8.70 20.20
C GLN A 161 27.34 9.75 19.18
N GLY A 162 26.50 10.73 18.82
CA GLY A 162 26.84 11.76 17.84
C GLY A 162 27.01 11.21 16.42
N LYS A 163 26.36 10.09 16.10
CA LYS A 163 26.33 9.56 14.73
C LYS A 163 25.19 10.20 13.93
N PRO A 164 25.41 10.61 12.67
CA PRO A 164 24.30 10.93 11.79
C PRO A 164 23.46 9.69 11.52
N VAL A 165 22.14 9.85 11.45
CA VAL A 165 21.19 8.73 11.27
C VAL A 165 20.27 9.00 10.11
N PHE A 166 20.21 8.05 9.16
CA PHE A 166 19.15 7.99 8.16
C PHE A 166 18.14 6.93 8.57
N ALA A 167 16.93 7.35 8.94
CA ALA A 167 15.84 6.45 9.29
C ALA A 167 14.76 6.50 8.21
N TYR A 168 14.47 5.35 7.60
CA TYR A 168 13.38 5.24 6.64
C TYR A 168 12.32 4.22 7.08
N PHE A 169 11.07 4.56 6.82
CA PHE A 169 9.91 3.76 7.17
C PHE A 169 9.23 3.29 5.90
N THR A 170 9.02 1.99 5.79
CA THR A 170 8.58 1.32 4.57
C THR A 170 7.49 0.29 4.86
N ALA A 171 6.91 -0.25 3.79
CA ALA A 171 6.03 -1.40 3.83
C ALA A 171 6.07 -2.16 2.50
N ASP A 172 5.80 -3.46 2.51
CA ASP A 172 5.76 -4.29 1.31
C ASP A 172 4.63 -3.92 0.35
N TRP A 173 3.52 -3.41 0.88
CA TRP A 173 2.39 -2.92 0.08
C TRP A 173 2.63 -1.51 -0.49
N CYS A 174 3.70 -0.82 -0.08
CA CYS A 174 3.99 0.55 -0.49
C CYS A 174 4.86 0.58 -1.75
N VAL A 175 4.22 0.72 -2.91
CA VAL A 175 4.91 0.76 -4.22
C VAL A 175 5.96 1.88 -4.28
N THR A 176 5.62 3.09 -3.83
CA THR A 176 6.56 4.22 -3.82
C THR A 176 7.77 3.94 -2.94
N CYS A 177 7.57 3.26 -1.80
CA CYS A 177 8.67 2.87 -0.91
C CYS A 177 9.63 1.92 -1.62
N LYS A 178 9.12 0.86 -2.25
CA LYS A 178 9.93 -0.13 -2.97
C LYS A 178 10.64 0.42 -4.19
N VAL A 179 10.05 1.42 -4.86
CA VAL A 179 10.73 2.14 -5.94
C VAL A 179 11.90 2.95 -5.38
N ASN A 180 11.67 3.79 -4.36
CA ASN A 180 12.73 4.60 -3.75
C ASN A 180 13.85 3.74 -3.12
N GLU A 181 13.50 2.61 -2.51
CA GLU A 181 14.47 1.62 -2.02
C GLU A 181 15.42 1.24 -3.16
N LYS A 182 14.89 0.69 -4.25
CA LYS A 182 15.72 0.19 -5.36
C LYS A 182 16.45 1.29 -6.14
N THR A 183 15.88 2.48 -6.28
CA THR A 183 16.42 3.51 -7.18
C THR A 183 17.26 4.56 -6.49
N ALA A 184 17.12 4.73 -5.17
CA ALA A 184 17.84 5.73 -4.40
C ALA A 184 18.60 5.11 -3.22
N ILE A 185 17.91 4.40 -2.32
CA ILE A 185 18.47 3.99 -1.02
C ILE A 185 19.45 2.81 -1.15
N GLU A 186 19.02 1.72 -1.79
CA GLU A 186 19.76 0.45 -1.91
C GLU A 186 20.72 0.48 -3.10
N THR A 187 21.40 1.62 -3.29
CA THR A 187 22.36 1.81 -4.37
C THR A 187 23.78 1.85 -3.83
N ASN A 188 24.75 1.35 -4.62
CA ASN A 188 26.15 1.34 -4.20
C ASN A 188 26.68 2.74 -3.84
N ALA A 189 26.28 3.79 -4.56
CA ALA A 189 26.79 5.13 -4.26
C ALA A 189 26.26 5.67 -2.92
N VAL A 190 24.99 5.39 -2.57
CA VAL A 190 24.44 5.79 -1.26
C VAL A 190 25.07 4.97 -0.14
N ALA A 191 25.24 3.66 -0.36
CA ALA A 191 25.95 2.80 0.59
C ALA A 191 27.38 3.30 0.86
N SER A 192 28.13 3.67 -0.18
CA SER A 192 29.47 4.25 -0.04
C SER A 192 29.45 5.61 0.67
N ALA A 193 28.59 6.54 0.25
CA ALA A 193 28.49 7.86 0.87
C ALA A 193 28.11 7.78 2.36
N PHE A 194 27.20 6.88 2.71
CA PHE A 194 26.79 6.65 4.10
C PHE A 194 27.89 5.96 4.92
N ALA A 195 28.63 5.01 4.33
CA ALA A 195 29.78 4.40 4.99
C ALA A 195 30.90 5.42 5.27
N GLU A 196 31.24 6.26 4.27
CA GLU A 196 32.23 7.34 4.40
C GLU A 196 31.80 8.39 5.44
N GLY A 197 30.50 8.73 5.47
CA GLY A 197 29.90 9.63 6.44
C GLY A 197 29.65 9.04 7.83
N ASN A 198 29.97 7.75 8.05
CA ASN A 198 29.65 7.00 9.28
C ASN A 198 28.16 7.14 9.67
N VAL A 199 27.28 7.09 8.67
CA VAL A 199 25.83 7.21 8.81
C VAL A 199 25.25 5.87 9.25
N ALA A 200 24.49 5.88 10.34
CA ALA A 200 23.70 4.73 10.73
C ALA A 200 22.36 4.71 9.98
N VAL A 201 22.03 3.57 9.37
CA VAL A 201 20.77 3.38 8.64
C VAL A 201 19.80 2.58 9.49
N LEU A 202 18.61 3.13 9.74
CA LEU A 202 17.53 2.46 10.47
C LEU A 202 16.32 2.22 9.56
N VAL A 203 15.70 1.04 9.67
CA VAL A 203 14.55 0.64 8.86
C VAL A 203 13.35 0.33 9.75
N GLY A 204 12.27 1.10 9.60
CA GLY A 204 10.98 0.79 10.20
C GLY A 204 10.07 0.07 9.21
N ASP A 205 9.91 -1.25 9.35
CA ASP A 205 8.92 -2.01 8.57
C ASP A 205 7.53 -1.86 9.19
N TRP A 206 6.66 -1.08 8.55
CA TRP A 206 5.25 -0.89 8.93
C TRP A 206 4.29 -1.74 8.10
N THR A 207 4.77 -2.84 7.52
CA THR A 207 3.96 -3.75 6.71
C THR A 207 2.74 -4.25 7.50
N ASP A 208 2.92 -4.62 8.76
CA ASP A 208 1.85 -5.16 9.64
C ASP A 208 1.01 -4.09 10.35
N GLY A 209 1.32 -2.81 10.18
CA GLY A 209 0.60 -1.74 10.85
C GLY A 209 0.88 -1.63 12.35
N ASP A 210 2.07 -2.04 12.84
CA ASP A 210 2.47 -1.92 14.25
C ASP A 210 2.06 -0.55 14.85
N PRO A 211 1.21 -0.54 15.91
CA PRO A 211 0.76 0.69 16.55
C PRO A 211 1.89 1.54 17.15
N ALA A 212 3.00 0.93 17.59
CA ALA A 212 4.12 1.69 18.14
C ALA A 212 4.82 2.51 17.03
N LEU A 213 5.13 1.86 15.91
CA LEU A 213 5.68 2.51 14.73
C LEU A 213 4.70 3.53 14.13
N GLY A 214 3.40 3.20 14.11
CA GLY A 214 2.32 4.10 13.67
C GLY A 214 2.31 5.42 14.44
N ARG A 215 2.35 5.38 15.78
CA ARG A 215 2.43 6.58 16.63
C ARG A 215 3.70 7.39 16.34
N PHE A 216 4.83 6.74 16.08
CA PHE A 216 6.06 7.43 15.73
C PHE A 216 5.92 8.19 14.39
N ILE A 217 5.32 7.56 13.38
CA ILE A 217 5.08 8.17 12.06
C ILE A 217 4.10 9.35 12.18
N GLU A 218 3.02 9.20 12.95
CA GLU A 218 2.02 10.25 13.19
C GLU A 218 2.62 11.51 13.84
N ARG A 219 3.56 11.35 14.78
CA ARG A 219 4.28 12.49 15.39
C ARG A 219 5.05 13.33 14.37
N HIS A 220 5.39 12.78 13.21
CA HIS A 220 6.03 13.50 12.11
C HIS A 220 5.02 14.04 11.08
N ASN A 221 3.74 14.16 11.48
CA ASN A 221 2.64 14.63 10.66
C ASN A 221 2.50 13.83 9.36
N ARG A 222 2.53 12.49 9.51
CA ARG A 222 2.31 11.53 8.43
C ARG A 222 1.28 10.49 8.88
N ALA A 223 0.33 10.18 8.00
CA ALA A 223 -0.67 9.14 8.24
C ALA A 223 -0.16 7.72 7.93
N GLY A 224 1.08 7.58 7.43
CA GLY A 224 1.65 6.31 7.02
C GLY A 224 2.97 6.48 6.26
N VAL A 225 3.40 5.40 5.63
CA VAL A 225 4.64 5.33 4.82
C VAL A 225 4.42 5.82 3.38
N PRO A 226 5.46 6.33 2.68
CA PRO A 226 6.85 6.46 3.13
C PRO A 226 7.08 7.64 4.08
N LEU A 227 7.97 7.44 5.06
CA LEU A 227 8.57 8.49 5.87
C LEU A 227 10.09 8.33 5.84
N TYR A 228 10.79 9.43 5.59
CA TYR A 228 12.25 9.48 5.49
C TYR A 228 12.75 10.59 6.39
N LEU A 229 13.62 10.25 7.33
CA LEU A 229 14.16 11.18 8.32
C LEU A 229 15.68 11.16 8.25
N TRP A 230 16.26 12.35 8.12
CA TRP A 230 17.68 12.57 8.27
C TRP A 230 17.94 13.26 9.61
N TYR A 231 18.79 12.67 10.43
CA TYR A 231 19.27 13.26 11.67
C TYR A 231 20.75 13.65 11.47
N PRO A 232 21.04 14.93 11.19
CA PRO A 232 22.41 15.42 11.17
C PRO A 232 23.11 15.19 12.50
N LYS A 233 24.44 15.10 12.47
CA LYS A 233 25.25 14.98 13.69
C LYS A 233 24.97 16.17 14.63
N GLY A 234 24.53 15.86 15.85
CA GLY A 234 24.26 16.87 16.89
C GLY A 234 22.93 17.62 16.76
N ALA A 235 22.11 17.33 15.75
CA ALA A 235 20.81 17.96 15.61
C ALA A 235 19.77 17.40 16.61
N SER A 236 18.99 18.30 17.22
CA SER A 236 17.88 17.95 18.11
C SER A 236 16.64 17.45 17.35
N GLU A 237 16.44 17.90 16.12
CA GLU A 237 15.30 17.55 15.27
C GLU A 237 15.75 16.93 13.94
N PRO A 238 14.95 16.00 13.37
CA PRO A 238 15.21 15.47 12.04
C PRO A 238 14.82 16.44 10.94
N GLN A 239 15.58 16.42 9.85
CA GLN A 239 15.12 16.89 8.55
C GLN A 239 14.22 15.82 7.93
N VAL A 240 12.95 16.17 7.71
CA VAL A 240 12.00 15.30 6.98
C VAL A 240 12.27 15.42 5.49
N LEU A 241 12.58 14.30 4.83
CA LEU A 241 12.87 14.27 3.40
C LEU A 241 11.59 14.10 2.56
N PRO A 242 11.62 14.48 1.27
CA PRO A 242 10.48 14.29 0.35
C PRO A 242 10.10 12.82 0.15
N GLN A 243 8.84 12.56 -0.21
CA GLN A 243 8.35 11.20 -0.48
C GLN A 243 8.93 10.56 -1.75
N VAL A 244 9.49 11.36 -2.66
CA VAL A 244 10.22 10.89 -3.84
C VAL A 244 11.69 11.17 -3.59
N LEU A 245 12.49 10.12 -3.48
CA LEU A 245 13.91 10.22 -3.24
C LEU A 245 14.69 10.09 -4.56
N THR A 246 15.86 10.71 -4.59
CA THR A 246 16.85 10.52 -5.63
C THR A 246 18.17 10.17 -4.98
N GLN A 247 18.99 9.41 -5.69
CA GLN A 247 20.33 9.05 -5.24
C GLN A 247 21.16 10.28 -4.86
N GLY A 248 21.12 11.33 -5.69
CA GLY A 248 21.85 12.59 -5.45
C GLY A 248 21.45 13.29 -4.15
N MET A 249 20.17 13.25 -3.77
CA MET A 249 19.73 13.80 -2.49
C MET A 249 20.35 13.07 -1.31
N LEU A 250 20.40 11.73 -1.34
CA LEU A 250 20.93 10.93 -0.24
C LEU A 250 22.46 11.01 -0.14
N THR A 251 23.16 10.97 -1.27
CA THR A 251 24.63 11.09 -1.27
C THR A 251 25.13 12.45 -0.81
N ALA A 252 24.32 13.50 -0.90
CA ALA A 252 24.68 14.85 -0.44
C ALA A 252 24.56 15.01 1.09
N LEU A 253 23.71 14.24 1.78
CA LEU A 253 23.41 14.42 3.20
C LEU A 253 24.64 14.38 4.14
N PRO A 254 25.62 13.48 3.96
CA PRO A 254 26.80 13.45 4.83
C PRO A 254 27.73 14.67 4.66
N GLY A 255 27.65 15.37 3.53
CA GLY A 255 28.51 16.50 3.18
C GLY A 255 28.07 17.86 3.68
N GLY A 256 26.82 17.97 4.18
CA GLY A 256 26.20 19.24 4.59
C GLY A 256 25.28 19.82 3.52
#